data_AF-A0A2E3ZJE0-F1
#
_entry.id   AF-A0A2E3ZJE0-F1
#
_cell.length_a   1.000
_cell.length_b   1.000
_cell.length_c   1.000
_cell.angle_alpha   90.00
_cell.angle_beta   90.00
_cell.angle_gamma   90.00
#
_symmetry.space_group_name_H-M   'P 1'
#
loop_
_entity.id
_entity.type
_entity.pdbx_description
1 polymer ?
#
loop_
_entity_poly.entity_id
_entity_poly.type
_entity_poly.pdbx_seq_one_letter_code
_entity_poly.pdbx_strand_id
1 'polypeptide(L)'
;MDDWRERIAALPDDQRTMFEGGTLSQFFLRWPLTASHPTFVGSFYGLLISLSLLGPILFIQSEAGNSVSDSLRSWAFLCLSLLMLCGIFGGVSAITVAITKRMPIRLDRRRKYLFPIPFIGLVLFSVARIEPSLIGLSDQLGWVLLITPGPLYIHLSYAPRWRLLERLSRGLELDNLPIKVGKEIAPDSDLIEAVEEMHAEE
;
A
#
# COMPACT_ATOMS: atom_id res chain seq x y z
N MET A 1 -20.12 -10.89 8.54
CA MET A 1 -18.82 -10.26 8.87
C MET A 1 -17.76 -11.19 8.34
N ASP A 2 -16.81 -10.71 7.55
CA ASP A 2 -15.97 -11.59 6.74
C ASP A 2 -15.08 -12.51 7.60
N ASP A 3 -15.29 -13.82 7.44
CA ASP A 3 -14.60 -14.96 8.08
C ASP A 3 -13.07 -14.79 8.21
N TRP A 4 -12.42 -14.11 7.24
CA TRP A 4 -10.98 -13.87 7.27
C TRP A 4 -10.51 -12.98 8.42
N ARG A 5 -11.34 -12.05 8.92
CA ARG A 5 -10.96 -11.17 10.04
C ARG A 5 -10.90 -11.92 11.35
N GLU A 6 -11.86 -12.83 11.57
CA GLU A 6 -11.87 -13.71 12.73
C GLU A 6 -10.67 -14.65 12.71
N ARG A 7 -10.31 -15.17 11.52
CA ARG A 7 -9.11 -15.99 11.33
C ARG A 7 -7.81 -15.23 11.65
N ILE A 8 -7.69 -13.95 11.28
CA ILE A 8 -6.54 -13.13 11.68
C ILE A 8 -6.54 -12.88 13.18
N ALA A 9 -7.70 -12.58 13.76
CA ALA A 9 -7.86 -12.39 15.19
C ALA A 9 -7.64 -13.67 16.01
N ALA A 10 -7.47 -14.83 15.37
CA ALA A 10 -7.07 -16.09 16.00
C ALA A 10 -5.55 -16.35 15.90
N LEU A 11 -4.80 -15.62 15.07
CA LEU A 11 -3.35 -15.80 14.92
C LEU A 11 -2.58 -15.22 16.12
N PRO A 12 -1.37 -15.71 16.42
CA PRO A 12 -0.43 -15.07 17.34
C PRO A 12 -0.09 -13.62 16.93
N ASP A 13 0.20 -12.74 17.89
CA ASP A 13 0.37 -11.29 17.67
C ASP A 13 1.53 -10.96 16.71
N ASP A 14 2.63 -11.71 16.79
CA ASP A 14 3.78 -11.60 15.88
C ASP A 14 3.36 -11.84 14.42
N GLN A 15 2.48 -12.82 14.19
CA GLN A 15 1.96 -13.14 12.86
C GLN A 15 0.87 -12.16 12.40
N ARG A 16 0.04 -11.61 13.29
CA ARG A 16 -0.98 -10.59 12.95
C ARG A 16 -0.36 -9.35 12.32
N THR A 17 0.77 -8.88 12.86
CA THR A 17 1.45 -7.67 12.35
C THR A 17 1.89 -7.82 10.90
N MET A 18 2.11 -9.05 10.42
CA MET A 18 2.45 -9.33 9.03
C MET A 18 1.26 -9.06 8.07
N PHE A 19 0.05 -9.39 8.52
CA PHE A 19 -1.18 -9.25 7.73
C PHE A 19 -1.79 -7.85 7.81
N GLU A 20 -1.81 -7.26 9.01
CA GLU A 20 -2.39 -5.93 9.23
C GLU A 20 -1.51 -4.81 8.66
N GLY A 21 -0.19 -5.01 8.69
CA GLY A 21 0.77 -4.03 8.19
C GLY A 21 0.73 -2.70 8.95
N GLY A 22 1.03 -1.60 8.25
CA GLY A 22 0.98 -0.25 8.84
C GLY A 22 -0.40 0.39 8.70
N THR A 23 -0.58 1.58 9.31
CA THR A 23 -1.84 2.34 9.31
C THR A 23 -2.48 2.54 7.94
N LEU A 24 -1.68 2.70 6.87
CA LEU A 24 -2.18 2.85 5.50
C LEU A 24 -2.77 1.54 4.94
N SER A 25 -2.16 0.40 5.24
CA SER A 25 -2.71 -0.91 4.84
C SER A 25 -4.02 -1.17 5.56
N GLN A 26 -4.05 -0.95 6.89
CA GLN A 26 -5.26 -1.07 7.69
C GLN A 26 -6.41 -0.20 7.18
N PHE A 27 -6.12 1.02 6.69
CA PHE A 27 -7.16 1.90 6.11
C PHE A 27 -7.90 1.23 4.93
N PHE A 28 -7.16 0.68 3.96
CA PHE A 28 -7.78 -0.02 2.82
C PHE A 28 -8.38 -1.37 3.21
N LEU A 29 -7.83 -2.05 4.21
CA LEU A 29 -8.35 -3.34 4.70
C LEU A 29 -9.66 -3.22 5.49
N ARG A 30 -10.11 -1.98 5.79
CA ARG A 30 -11.47 -1.75 6.30
C ARG A 30 -12.54 -2.11 5.28
N TRP A 31 -12.21 -2.05 3.99
CA TRP A 31 -13.11 -2.33 2.87
C TRP A 31 -13.07 -3.82 2.50
N PRO A 32 -14.08 -4.35 1.79
CA PRO A 32 -14.05 -5.74 1.31
C PRO A 32 -12.79 -5.99 0.46
N LEU A 33 -12.30 -7.23 0.46
CA LEU A 33 -11.04 -7.60 -0.22
C LEU A 33 -11.05 -7.29 -1.73
N THR A 34 -12.21 -7.32 -2.36
CA THR A 34 -12.39 -6.94 -3.76
C THR A 34 -12.12 -5.45 -4.01
N ALA A 35 -12.59 -4.57 -3.11
CA ALA A 35 -12.39 -3.13 -3.23
C ALA A 35 -10.99 -2.68 -2.78
N SER A 36 -10.31 -3.50 -1.98
CA SER A 36 -8.91 -3.29 -1.59
C SER A 36 -7.90 -3.93 -2.55
N HIS A 37 -8.33 -4.31 -3.77
CA HIS A 37 -7.43 -4.83 -4.79
C HIS A 37 -6.27 -3.86 -5.09
N PRO A 38 -5.01 -4.34 -5.30
CA PRO A 38 -3.85 -3.48 -5.57
C PRO A 38 -4.04 -2.46 -6.71
N THR A 39 -4.86 -2.79 -7.71
CA THR A 39 -5.28 -1.87 -8.78
C THR A 39 -6.00 -0.64 -8.23
N PHE A 40 -7.00 -0.81 -7.36
CA PHE A 40 -7.76 0.32 -6.80
C PHE A 40 -6.90 1.17 -5.88
N VAL A 41 -6.03 0.56 -5.08
CA VAL A 41 -5.07 1.28 -4.24
C VAL A 41 -4.08 2.08 -5.09
N GLY A 42 -3.64 1.52 -6.23
CA GLY A 42 -2.85 2.23 -7.24
C GLY A 42 -3.60 3.43 -7.81
N SER A 43 -4.82 3.25 -8.28
CA SER A 43 -5.63 4.35 -8.81
C SER A 43 -5.92 5.44 -7.78
N PHE A 44 -6.17 5.07 -6.52
CA PHE A 44 -6.34 6.05 -5.44
C PHE A 44 -5.06 6.86 -5.20
N TYR A 45 -3.89 6.25 -5.32
CA TYR A 45 -2.63 7.00 -5.27
C TYR A 45 -2.50 7.99 -6.44
N GLY A 46 -2.87 7.58 -7.66
CA GLY A 46 -2.92 8.48 -8.82
C GLY A 46 -3.87 9.67 -8.61
N LEU A 47 -5.02 9.44 -7.95
CA LEU A 47 -5.94 10.49 -7.54
C LEU A 47 -5.27 11.51 -6.60
N LEU A 48 -4.55 11.04 -5.58
CA LEU A 48 -3.86 11.92 -4.63
C LEU A 48 -2.80 12.80 -5.32
N ILE A 49 -2.02 12.24 -6.25
CA ILE A 49 -1.07 13.01 -7.06
C ILE A 49 -1.81 14.05 -7.90
N SER A 50 -2.90 13.67 -8.56
CA SER A 50 -3.65 14.61 -9.39
C SER A 50 -4.19 15.78 -8.56
N LEU A 51 -4.67 15.52 -7.35
CA LEU A 51 -5.21 16.55 -6.47
C LEU A 51 -4.12 17.51 -6.00
N SER A 52 -2.92 17.02 -5.69
CA SER A 52 -1.80 17.89 -5.31
C SER A 52 -1.29 18.74 -6.46
N LEU A 53 -1.38 18.24 -7.69
CA LEU A 53 -1.01 18.96 -8.91
C LEU A 53 -2.04 19.98 -9.39
N LEU A 54 -3.26 19.97 -8.84
CA LEU A 54 -4.32 20.91 -9.24
C LEU A 54 -3.84 22.37 -9.13
N GLY A 55 -3.23 22.75 -8.01
CA GLY A 55 -2.73 24.12 -7.80
C GLY A 55 -1.68 24.55 -8.83
N PRO A 56 -0.54 23.84 -8.97
CA PRO A 56 0.47 24.15 -9.97
C PRO A 56 -0.07 24.20 -11.40
N ILE A 57 -0.94 23.25 -11.78
CA ILE A 57 -1.50 23.19 -13.13
C ILE A 57 -2.41 24.37 -13.43
N LEU A 58 -3.28 24.75 -12.48
CA LEU A 58 -4.15 25.92 -12.64
C LEU A 58 -3.34 27.20 -12.80
N PHE A 59 -2.28 27.36 -12.00
CA PHE A 59 -1.37 28.50 -12.10
C PHE A 59 -0.69 28.56 -13.47
N ILE A 60 -0.05 27.48 -13.90
CA ILE A 60 0.65 27.41 -15.20
C ILE A 60 -0.29 27.70 -16.37
N GLN A 61 -1.53 27.19 -16.33
CA GLN A 61 -2.49 27.41 -17.41
C GLN A 61 -3.07 28.82 -17.41
N SER A 62 -3.26 29.42 -16.23
CA SER A 62 -3.68 30.82 -16.09
C SER A 62 -2.62 31.77 -16.67
N GLU A 63 -1.33 31.55 -16.35
CA GLU A 63 -0.22 32.32 -16.92
C GLU A 63 -0.12 32.17 -18.45
N ALA A 64 -0.48 31.00 -18.97
CA ALA A 64 -0.57 30.76 -20.41
C ALA A 64 -1.84 31.35 -21.07
N GLY A 65 -2.68 32.07 -20.32
CA GLY A 65 -3.87 32.76 -20.83
C GLY A 65 -5.10 31.86 -21.07
N ASN A 66 -5.11 30.64 -20.52
CA ASN A 66 -6.24 29.71 -20.71
C ASN A 66 -7.39 30.02 -19.75
N SER A 67 -8.61 29.66 -20.17
CA SER A 67 -9.78 29.69 -19.29
C SER A 67 -9.64 28.71 -18.12
N VAL A 68 -10.32 29.00 -17.01
CA VAL A 68 -10.49 28.08 -15.87
C VAL A 68 -11.14 26.77 -16.31
N SER A 69 -12.10 26.81 -17.24
CA SER A 69 -12.77 25.62 -17.77
C SER A 69 -11.80 24.69 -18.48
N ASP A 70 -10.93 25.25 -19.32
CA ASP A 70 -9.93 24.49 -20.08
C ASP A 70 -8.87 23.92 -19.14
N SER A 71 -8.52 24.70 -18.11
CA SER A 71 -7.58 24.28 -17.08
C SER A 71 -8.08 23.08 -16.28
N LEU A 72 -9.37 23.12 -15.87
CA LEU A 72 -10.04 21.99 -15.21
C LEU A 72 -10.16 20.77 -16.13
N ARG A 73 -10.42 20.97 -17.42
CA ARG A 73 -10.49 19.89 -18.40
C ARG A 73 -9.14 19.19 -18.55
N SER A 74 -8.06 19.95 -18.70
CA SER A 74 -6.69 19.43 -18.76
C SER A 74 -6.32 18.68 -17.48
N TRP A 75 -6.67 19.22 -16.31
CA TRP A 75 -6.48 18.54 -15.03
C TRP A 75 -7.26 17.24 -14.95
N ALA A 76 -8.52 17.21 -15.41
CA ALA A 76 -9.33 16.00 -15.40
C ALA A 76 -8.72 14.88 -16.27
N PHE A 77 -8.18 15.22 -17.45
CA PHE A 77 -7.44 14.26 -18.28
C PHE A 77 -6.18 13.75 -17.60
N LEU A 78 -5.42 14.62 -16.94
CA LEU A 78 -4.24 14.24 -16.17
C LEU A 78 -4.60 13.33 -14.99
N CYS A 79 -5.67 13.66 -14.27
CA CYS A 79 -6.23 12.84 -13.20
C CYS A 79 -6.55 11.44 -13.72
N LEU A 80 -7.39 11.33 -14.76
CA LEU A 80 -7.75 10.04 -15.33
C LEU A 80 -6.53 9.22 -15.80
N SER A 81 -5.55 9.89 -16.43
CA SER A 81 -4.31 9.27 -16.88
C SER A 81 -3.49 8.71 -15.72
N LEU A 82 -3.37 9.44 -14.60
CA LEU A 82 -2.68 8.99 -13.40
C LEU A 82 -3.42 7.84 -12.71
N LEU A 83 -4.76 7.90 -12.63
CA LEU A 83 -5.59 6.82 -12.09
C LEU A 83 -5.35 5.52 -12.88
N MET A 84 -5.35 5.61 -14.21
CA MET A 84 -5.11 4.47 -15.10
C MET A 84 -3.68 3.95 -14.95
N LEU A 85 -2.67 4.83 -15.03
CA LEU A 85 -1.26 4.46 -14.95
C LEU A 85 -0.93 3.75 -13.62
N CYS A 86 -1.28 4.38 -12.50
CA CYS A 86 -1.01 3.81 -11.19
C CYS A 86 -1.86 2.55 -10.92
N GLY A 87 -3.09 2.50 -11.46
CA GLY A 87 -3.94 1.31 -11.42
C GLY A 87 -3.33 0.12 -12.16
N ILE A 88 -2.81 0.34 -13.37
CA ILE A 88 -2.09 -0.68 -14.16
C ILE A 88 -0.88 -1.19 -13.38
N PHE A 89 -0.06 -0.30 -12.81
CA PHE A 89 1.06 -0.74 -11.98
C PHE A 89 0.63 -1.56 -10.76
N GLY A 90 -0.49 -1.20 -10.12
CA GLY A 90 -1.10 -2.00 -9.07
C GLY A 90 -1.52 -3.40 -9.54
N GLY A 91 -2.15 -3.49 -10.70
CA GLY A 91 -2.55 -4.76 -11.31
C GLY A 91 -1.37 -5.64 -11.71
N VAL A 92 -0.38 -5.08 -12.43
CA VAL A 92 0.86 -5.77 -12.79
C VAL A 92 1.58 -6.28 -11.54
N SER A 93 1.60 -5.48 -10.48
CA SER A 93 2.14 -5.90 -9.20
C SER A 93 1.40 -7.11 -8.63
N ALA A 94 0.07 -7.11 -8.61
CA ALA A 94 -0.73 -8.23 -8.12
C ALA A 94 -0.42 -9.52 -8.90
N ILE A 95 -0.36 -9.45 -10.23
CA ILE A 95 -0.02 -10.58 -11.11
C ILE A 95 1.39 -11.08 -10.82
N THR A 96 2.38 -10.18 -10.75
CA THR A 96 3.77 -10.55 -10.46
C THR A 96 3.90 -11.26 -9.12
N VAL A 97 3.19 -10.79 -8.09
CA VAL A 97 3.17 -11.41 -6.77
C VAL A 97 2.47 -12.76 -6.77
N ALA A 98 1.40 -12.92 -7.55
CA ALA A 98 0.70 -14.19 -7.70
C ALA A 98 1.63 -15.27 -8.28
N ILE A 99 2.50 -14.89 -9.23
CA ILE A 99 3.49 -15.80 -9.85
C ILE A 99 4.67 -16.05 -8.91
N THR A 100 5.29 -14.99 -8.37
CA THR A 100 6.52 -15.11 -7.57
C THR A 100 6.30 -15.59 -6.14
N LYS A 101 5.07 -15.53 -5.63
CA LYS A 101 4.69 -15.92 -4.27
C LYS A 101 5.49 -15.24 -3.16
N ARG A 102 6.12 -14.10 -3.45
CA ARG A 102 6.99 -13.39 -2.50
C ARG A 102 6.25 -12.96 -1.23
N MET A 103 7.03 -12.80 -0.16
CA MET A 103 6.57 -12.35 1.15
C MET A 103 6.52 -10.82 1.21
N PRO A 104 5.58 -10.23 1.98
CA PRO A 104 5.48 -8.79 2.15
C PRO A 104 6.71 -8.23 2.84
N ILE A 105 7.37 -7.26 2.20
CA ILE A 105 8.49 -6.54 2.81
C ILE A 105 7.91 -5.51 3.80
N ARG A 106 8.42 -5.52 5.03
CA ARG A 106 8.13 -4.47 6.03
C ARG A 106 8.90 -3.20 5.65
N LEU A 107 8.17 -2.11 5.42
CA LEU A 107 8.76 -0.77 5.15
C LEU A 107 8.74 0.14 6.38
N ASP A 108 8.61 -0.41 7.59
CA ASP A 108 8.60 0.36 8.85
C ASP A 108 9.79 1.33 8.95
N ARG A 109 11.02 0.87 8.70
CA ARG A 109 12.22 1.72 8.71
C ARG A 109 12.39 2.59 7.47
N ARG A 110 11.85 2.18 6.32
CA ARG A 110 11.99 2.90 5.03
C ARG A 110 10.92 3.98 4.80
N ARG A 111 9.80 3.94 5.54
CA ARG A 111 8.69 4.91 5.42
C ARG A 111 9.14 6.35 5.65
N LYS A 112 10.06 6.57 6.60
CA LYS A 112 10.61 7.91 6.91
C LYS A 112 11.25 8.58 5.70
N TYR A 113 11.86 7.79 4.81
CA TYR A 113 12.50 8.29 3.60
C TYR A 113 11.55 8.31 2.41
N LEU A 114 10.59 7.39 2.33
CA LEU A 114 9.65 7.30 1.21
C LEU A 114 8.56 8.38 1.25
N PHE A 115 8.16 8.81 2.46
CA PHE A 115 7.12 9.81 2.67
C PHE A 115 7.42 11.21 2.10
N PRO A 116 8.62 11.81 2.26
CA PRO A 116 8.90 13.14 1.72
C PRO A 116 9.06 13.17 0.19
N ILE A 117 9.29 12.03 -0.47
CA ILE A 117 9.64 11.97 -1.91
C ILE A 117 8.57 12.63 -2.80
N PRO A 118 7.26 12.36 -2.66
CA PRO A 118 6.25 13.01 -3.49
C PRO A 118 6.19 14.53 -3.28
N PHE A 119 6.49 15.02 -2.08
CA PHE A 119 6.53 16.46 -1.81
C PHE A 119 7.71 17.13 -2.48
N ILE A 120 8.88 16.49 -2.44
CA ILE A 120 10.06 16.93 -3.19
C ILE A 120 9.76 16.92 -4.69
N GLY A 121 9.11 15.86 -5.18
CA GLY A 121 8.66 15.76 -6.56
C GLY A 121 7.69 16.87 -6.96
N LEU A 122 6.73 17.22 -6.09
CA LEU A 122 5.78 18.30 -6.32
C LEU A 122 6.48 19.66 -6.44
N VAL A 123 7.39 19.97 -5.52
CA VAL A 123 8.16 21.22 -5.54
C VAL A 123 9.02 21.28 -6.80
N LEU A 124 9.75 20.20 -7.11
CA LEU A 124 10.60 20.14 -8.28
C LEU A 124 9.81 20.28 -9.57
N PHE A 125 8.68 19.58 -9.69
CA PHE A 125 7.77 19.71 -10.83
C PHE A 125 7.27 21.15 -10.99
N SER A 126 6.81 21.76 -9.90
CA SER A 126 6.24 23.11 -9.93
C SER A 126 7.28 24.14 -10.33
N VAL A 127 8.46 24.11 -9.69
CA VAL A 127 9.53 25.08 -9.99
C VAL A 127 10.10 24.87 -11.39
N ALA A 128 10.35 23.63 -11.82
CA ALA A 128 10.87 23.34 -13.16
C ALA A 128 9.92 23.80 -14.28
N ARG A 129 8.61 23.89 -14.01
CA ARG A 129 7.62 24.34 -14.99
C ARG A 129 7.30 25.83 -14.92
N ILE A 130 7.33 26.42 -13.73
CA ILE A 130 7.06 27.85 -13.53
C ILE A 130 8.29 28.67 -13.89
N GLU A 131 9.47 28.27 -13.40
CA GLU A 131 10.73 28.98 -13.61
C GLU A 131 11.82 27.99 -14.05
N PRO A 132 11.82 27.58 -15.34
CA PRO A 132 12.79 26.60 -15.85
C PRO A 132 14.26 27.03 -15.66
N SER A 133 14.51 28.34 -15.61
CA SER A 133 15.85 28.92 -15.47
C SER A 133 16.45 28.76 -14.07
N LEU A 134 15.63 28.53 -13.04
CA LEU A 134 16.07 28.54 -11.64
C LEU A 134 16.91 27.31 -11.25
N ILE A 135 16.48 26.13 -11.70
CA ILE A 135 17.04 24.84 -11.25
C ILE A 135 17.80 24.14 -12.39
N GLY A 136 17.47 24.41 -13.66
CA GLY A 136 18.09 23.74 -14.81
C GLY A 136 17.82 22.21 -14.87
N LEU A 137 16.92 21.70 -14.02
CA LEU A 137 16.48 20.31 -14.01
C LEU A 137 15.17 20.16 -14.79
N SER A 138 15.02 19.02 -15.47
CA SER A 138 13.78 18.69 -16.19
C SER A 138 12.65 18.34 -15.21
N ASP A 139 11.42 18.71 -15.59
CA ASP A 139 10.19 18.34 -14.91
C ASP A 139 9.95 16.82 -14.84
N GLN A 140 10.63 16.04 -15.69
CA GLN A 140 10.64 14.58 -15.65
C GLN A 140 11.08 14.02 -14.29
N LEU A 141 12.06 14.65 -13.63
CA LEU A 141 12.48 14.22 -12.29
C LEU A 141 11.37 14.45 -11.26
N GLY A 142 10.63 15.56 -11.38
CA GLY A 142 9.43 15.82 -10.57
C GLY A 142 8.39 14.72 -10.75
N TRP A 143 8.11 14.33 -11.99
CA TRP A 143 7.20 13.24 -12.31
C TRP A 143 7.63 11.89 -11.72
N VAL A 144 8.90 11.53 -11.85
CA VAL A 144 9.44 10.28 -11.29
C VAL A 144 9.28 10.25 -9.78
N LEU A 145 9.62 11.34 -9.08
CA LEU A 145 9.51 11.43 -7.62
C LEU A 145 8.04 11.45 -7.16
N LEU A 146 7.13 12.03 -7.94
CA LEU A 146 5.69 12.00 -7.67
C LEU A 146 5.11 10.59 -7.83
N ILE A 147 5.40 9.92 -8.94
CA ILE A 147 4.72 8.67 -9.33
C ILE A 147 5.34 7.46 -8.63
N THR A 148 6.67 7.34 -8.58
CA THR A 148 7.36 6.10 -8.18
C THR A 148 7.04 5.57 -6.78
N PRO A 149 6.93 6.41 -5.73
CA PRO A 149 6.77 5.92 -4.35
C PRO A 149 5.52 5.04 -4.14
N GLY A 150 4.40 5.35 -4.80
CA GLY A 150 3.15 4.60 -4.65
C GLY A 150 3.19 3.19 -5.25
N PRO A 151 3.43 3.03 -6.56
CA PRO A 151 3.65 1.74 -7.21
C PRO A 151 4.73 0.92 -6.51
N LEU A 152 5.82 1.54 -6.05
CA LEU A 152 6.86 0.84 -5.31
C LEU A 152 6.35 0.29 -3.98
N TYR A 153 5.61 1.08 -3.20
CA TYR A 153 4.96 0.64 -1.98
C TYR A 153 3.98 -0.52 -2.25
N ILE A 154 3.18 -0.39 -3.30
CA ILE A 154 2.20 -1.42 -3.68
C ILE A 154 2.93 -2.72 -4.05
N HIS A 155 4.00 -2.61 -4.83
CA HIS A 155 4.77 -3.75 -5.31
C HIS A 155 5.47 -4.50 -4.19
N LEU A 156 6.20 -3.79 -3.33
CA LEU A 156 7.04 -4.42 -2.32
C LEU A 156 6.25 -4.88 -1.09
N SER A 157 5.15 -4.18 -0.76
CA SER A 157 4.49 -4.32 0.53
C SER A 157 3.04 -4.75 0.39
N TYR A 158 2.24 -3.98 -0.36
CA TYR A 158 0.79 -4.12 -0.31
C TYR A 158 0.27 -5.35 -1.06
N ALA A 159 0.68 -5.54 -2.33
CA ALA A 159 0.22 -6.65 -3.15
C ALA A 159 0.55 -8.03 -2.56
N PRO A 160 1.75 -8.27 -1.99
CA PRO A 160 2.01 -9.50 -1.23
C PRO A 160 1.08 -9.71 -0.05
N ARG A 161 0.77 -8.68 0.74
CA ARG A 161 -0.19 -8.78 1.86
C ARG A 161 -1.59 -9.12 1.35
N TRP A 162 -2.06 -8.39 0.34
CA TRP A 162 -3.39 -8.59 -0.24
C TRP A 162 -3.56 -10.03 -0.76
N ARG A 163 -2.55 -10.60 -1.44
CA ARG A 163 -2.57 -12.01 -1.86
C ARG A 163 -2.74 -12.96 -0.68
N LEU A 164 -2.01 -12.76 0.40
CA LEU A 164 -2.10 -13.64 1.58
C LEU A 164 -3.47 -13.55 2.24
N LEU A 165 -4.03 -12.34 2.34
CA LEU A 165 -5.38 -12.10 2.85
C LEU A 165 -6.46 -12.73 1.96
N GLU A 166 -6.31 -12.62 0.64
CA GLU A 166 -7.22 -13.26 -0.31
C GLU A 166 -7.22 -14.78 -0.14
N ARG A 167 -6.04 -15.41 -0.01
CA ARG A 167 -5.94 -16.85 0.23
C ARG A 167 -6.57 -17.27 1.55
N LEU A 168 -6.28 -16.51 2.61
CA LEU A 168 -6.86 -16.75 3.94
C LEU A 168 -8.40 -16.66 3.89
N SER A 169 -8.94 -15.68 3.16
CA SER A 169 -10.39 -15.52 2.97
C SER A 169 -11.05 -16.67 2.22
N ARG A 170 -10.29 -17.41 1.41
CA ARG A 170 -10.75 -18.59 0.68
C ARG A 170 -10.47 -19.90 1.45
N GLY A 171 -9.93 -19.82 2.66
CA GLY A 171 -9.54 -21.00 3.45
C GLY A 171 -8.39 -21.80 2.84
N LEU A 172 -7.60 -21.20 1.94
CA LEU A 172 -6.48 -21.86 1.29
C LEU A 172 -5.25 -21.86 2.20
N GLU A 173 -4.47 -22.94 2.17
CA GLU A 173 -3.19 -22.99 2.86
C GLU A 173 -2.26 -21.87 2.40
N LEU A 174 -1.46 -21.36 3.33
CA LEU A 174 -0.50 -20.30 3.09
C LEU A 174 0.82 -20.95 2.68
N ASP A 175 1.10 -20.99 1.37
CA ASP A 175 2.30 -21.63 0.80
C ASP A 175 3.57 -21.32 1.62
N ASN A 176 4.22 -22.37 2.17
CA ASN A 176 5.52 -22.34 2.85
C ASN A 176 5.67 -21.27 3.95
N LEU A 177 4.58 -20.93 4.63
CA LEU A 177 4.61 -20.10 5.81
C LEU A 177 4.70 -21.01 7.05
N PRO A 178 5.65 -20.80 7.98
CA PRO A 178 5.60 -21.42 9.31
C PRO A 178 4.50 -20.75 10.16
N ILE A 179 3.29 -20.64 9.61
CA ILE A 179 2.11 -20.16 10.33
C ILE A 179 1.53 -21.39 11.00
N LYS A 180 1.84 -21.54 12.29
CA LYS A 180 1.06 -22.43 13.17
C LYS A 180 -0.33 -21.80 13.29
N VAL A 181 -1.30 -22.37 12.59
CA VAL A 181 -2.71 -22.00 12.79
C VAL A 181 -3.14 -22.61 14.11
N GLY A 182 -3.31 -21.76 15.12
CA GLY A 182 -3.62 -22.16 16.48
C GLY A 182 -2.81 -21.31 17.44
N LYS A 183 -3.48 -20.75 18.45
CA LYS A 183 -2.80 -20.28 19.65
C LYS A 183 -2.01 -21.50 20.14
N GLU A 184 -0.68 -21.43 20.19
CA GLU A 184 0.03 -22.32 21.11
C GLU A 184 -0.53 -21.95 22.47
N ILE A 185 -1.49 -22.74 22.93
CA ILE A 185 -1.84 -22.81 24.33
C ILE A 185 -0.54 -23.35 24.92
N ALA A 186 0.33 -22.44 25.37
CA ALA A 186 1.34 -22.82 26.33
C ALA A 186 0.56 -23.61 27.39
N PRO A 187 0.92 -24.89 27.63
CA PRO A 187 0.23 -25.65 28.66
C PRO A 187 0.22 -24.77 29.92
N ASP A 188 -0.98 -24.49 30.44
CA ASP A 188 -1.12 -23.67 31.63
C ASP A 188 -0.18 -24.26 32.68
N SER A 189 0.67 -23.43 33.29
CA SER A 189 1.62 -23.89 34.30
C SER A 189 0.91 -24.73 35.37
N ASP A 190 -0.31 -24.32 35.70
CA ASP A 190 -1.23 -24.96 36.64
C ASP A 190 -1.65 -26.38 36.21
N LEU A 191 -1.78 -26.65 34.90
CA LEU A 191 -2.07 -27.98 34.36
C LEU A 191 -0.85 -28.90 34.36
N ILE A 192 0.36 -28.33 34.17
CA ILE A 192 1.61 -29.09 34.26
C ILE A 192 1.86 -29.47 35.73
N GLU A 193 1.70 -28.51 36.64
CA GLU A 193 1.88 -28.70 38.07
C GLU A 193 0.89 -29.73 38.64
N ALA A 194 -0.38 -29.68 38.22
CA ALA A 194 -1.38 -30.67 38.64
C ALA A 194 -1.09 -32.09 38.11
N VAL A 195 -0.55 -32.23 36.89
CA VAL A 195 -0.16 -33.55 36.34
C VAL A 195 1.10 -34.09 37.01
N GLU A 196 2.01 -33.20 37.39
CA GLU A 196 3.24 -33.55 38.11
C GLU A 196 2.96 -33.95 39.57
N GLU A 197 2.00 -33.29 40.25
CA GLU A 197 1.48 -33.72 41.56
C GLU A 197 0.79 -35.09 41.49
N MET A 198 -0.06 -35.33 40.49
CA MET A 198 -0.73 -36.63 40.34
C MET A 198 0.25 -37.79 40.08
N HIS A 199 1.38 -37.54 39.42
CA HIS A 199 2.41 -38.55 39.18
C HIS A 199 3.42 -38.69 40.33
N ALA A 200 3.44 -37.77 41.29
CA ALA A 200 4.28 -37.83 42.50
C ALA A 200 3.61 -38.60 43.66
N GLU A 201 2.31 -38.87 43.57
CA GLU A 201 1.51 -39.58 44.59
C GLU A 201 1.30 -41.09 44.29
N GLU A 202 1.86 -41.63 43.20
CA GLU A 202 2.00 -43.09 42.93
C GLU A 202 3.37 -43.64 43.36
#